data_AF-A0ABD3ETD2-F1
#
_entry.id   AF-A0ABD3ETD2-F1
#
_cell.length_a   1.000
_cell.length_b   1.000
_cell.length_c   1.000
_cell.angle_alpha   90.00
_cell.angle_beta   90.00
_cell.angle_gamma   90.00
#
_symmetry.space_group_name_H-M   'P 1'
#
loop_
_entity.id
_entity.type
_entity.pdbx_description
1 polymer ?
#
loop_
_entity_poly.entity_id
_entity_poly.type
_entity_poly.pdbx_seq_one_letter_code
_entity_poly.pdbx_strand_id
1 'polypeptide(L)'
;MAKNGWKPLTKQTLYDYLMEPYEPRPATAMLEGYPRLYNGEYGPTAQALKSGATPSGAFFYFVQPTLWEDIAAASNATSPRRWTRELQDSM
;
A
#
# COMPACT_ATOMS: atom_id res chain seq x y z
N MET A 1 -29.36 -0.81 3.25
CA MET A 1 -28.12 0.01 3.21
C MET A 1 -27.01 -0.80 3.86
N ALA A 2 -25.94 -1.13 3.12
CA ALA A 2 -24.87 -1.98 3.64
C ALA A 2 -24.06 -1.24 4.72
N LYS A 3 -23.79 -1.92 5.85
CA LYS A 3 -22.93 -1.41 6.95
C LYS A 3 -21.45 -1.55 6.61
N ASN A 4 -21.05 -1.13 5.41
CA ASN A 4 -19.63 -1.02 5.11
C ASN A 4 -19.16 0.29 5.77
N GLY A 5 -18.17 0.26 6.66
CA GLY A 5 -17.73 1.41 7.48
C GLY A 5 -17.20 2.63 6.72
N TRP A 6 -17.52 2.74 5.44
CA TRP A 6 -17.17 3.84 4.56
C TRP A 6 -18.17 4.97 4.75
N LYS A 7 -17.66 6.14 5.12
CA LYS A 7 -18.45 7.37 5.08
C LYS A 7 -18.84 7.66 3.62
N PRO A 8 -20.03 8.23 3.37
CA PRO A 8 -20.41 8.67 2.02
C PRO A 8 -19.35 9.58 1.42
N LEU A 9 -19.06 9.44 0.12
CA LEU A 9 -18.16 10.35 -0.60
C LEU A 9 -18.69 11.78 -0.42
N THR A 10 -18.00 12.54 0.43
CA THR A 10 -18.29 13.96 0.60
C THR A 10 -17.41 14.70 -0.38
N LYS A 11 -17.97 15.63 -1.16
CA LYS A 11 -17.16 16.52 -2.01
C LYS A 11 -16.17 17.24 -1.09
N GLN A 12 -14.88 16.98 -1.26
CA GLN A 12 -13.86 17.75 -0.57
C GLN A 12 -13.97 19.19 -1.07
N THR A 13 -14.31 20.11 -0.17
CA THR A 13 -14.05 21.53 -0.38
C THR A 13 -12.53 21.68 -0.42
N LEU A 14 -12.01 22.13 -1.57
CA LEU A 14 -10.60 22.46 -1.69
C LEU A 14 -10.28 23.57 -0.68
N TYR A 15 -9.11 23.49 -0.07
CA TYR A 15 -8.62 24.57 0.76
C TYR A 15 -8.36 25.80 -0.11
N ASP A 16 -8.58 27.01 0.44
CA ASP A 16 -8.45 28.27 -0.31
C ASP A 16 -7.08 28.41 -0.99
N TYR A 17 -6.00 27.95 -0.34
CA TYR A 17 -4.64 27.96 -0.89
C TYR A 17 -4.42 27.05 -2.10
N LEU A 18 -5.33 26.10 -2.38
CA LEU A 18 -5.30 25.26 -3.60
C LEU A 18 -6.01 25.93 -4.78
N MET A 19 -6.76 27.00 -4.53
CA MET A 19 -7.46 27.79 -5.55
C MET A 19 -6.60 28.95 -6.06
N GLU A 20 -5.48 29.23 -5.38
CA GLU A 20 -4.53 30.27 -5.78
C GLU A 20 -3.70 29.84 -7.00
N PRO A 21 -3.31 30.78 -7.89
CA PRO A 21 -2.38 30.48 -8.97
C PRO A 21 -1.05 29.91 -8.45
N TYR A 22 -0.51 28.91 -9.16
CA TYR A 22 0.78 28.34 -8.79
C TYR A 22 1.90 29.38 -8.92
N GLU A 23 2.59 29.65 -7.81
CA GLU A 23 3.81 30.45 -7.82
C GLU A 23 5.03 29.56 -8.11
N PRO A 24 5.84 29.89 -9.14
CA PRO A 24 7.08 29.17 -9.42
C PRO A 24 8.02 29.23 -8.23
N ARG A 25 8.42 28.07 -7.73
CA ARG A 25 9.42 28.00 -6.66
C ARG A 25 10.83 28.01 -7.25
N PRO A 26 11.81 28.62 -6.57
CA PRO A 26 13.20 28.53 -6.98
C PRO A 26 13.67 27.07 -6.98
N ALA A 27 14.66 26.74 -7.80
CA ALA A 27 15.19 25.37 -7.89
C ALA A 27 15.71 24.85 -6.54
N THR A 28 16.13 25.74 -5.64
CA THR A 28 16.59 25.43 -4.28
C THR A 28 15.46 25.19 -3.28
N ALA A 29 14.20 25.48 -3.62
CA ALA A 29 13.08 25.36 -2.68
C ALA A 29 12.88 23.93 -2.16
N MET A 30 13.22 22.92 -2.96
CA MET A 30 13.19 21.52 -2.52
C MET A 30 14.27 21.22 -1.47
N LEU A 31 15.45 21.83 -1.60
CA LEU A 31 16.55 21.70 -0.64
C LEU A 31 16.24 22.45 0.66
N GLU A 32 15.55 23.58 0.61
CA GLU A 32 15.19 24.36 1.80
C GLU A 32 13.97 23.77 2.54
N GLY A 33 12.93 23.39 1.78
CA GLY A 33 11.71 22.81 2.35
C GLY A 33 11.89 21.37 2.82
N TYR A 34 12.79 20.63 2.18
CA TYR A 34 13.11 19.24 2.50
C TYR A 34 14.62 19.02 2.48
N PRO A 35 15.37 19.56 3.48
CA PRO A 35 16.84 19.52 3.52
C PRO A 35 17.43 18.10 3.55
N ARG A 36 16.59 17.14 3.90
CA ARG A 36 16.92 15.73 4.02
C ARG A 36 16.56 14.92 2.78
N LEU A 37 15.83 15.48 1.82
CA LEU A 37 15.30 14.76 0.66
C LEU A 37 16.39 14.16 -0.23
N TYR A 38 17.49 14.90 -0.42
CA TYR A 38 18.60 14.48 -1.30
C TYR A 38 19.87 14.05 -0.54
N ASN A 39 20.01 14.46 0.73
CA ASN A 39 21.25 14.30 1.49
C ASN A 39 21.12 13.40 2.72
N GLY A 40 19.96 12.80 2.96
CA GLY A 40 19.84 11.80 4.03
C GLY A 40 19.99 10.38 3.53
N GLU A 41 20.09 9.44 4.47
CA GLU A 41 20.12 7.99 4.21
C GLU A 41 18.73 7.46 3.80
N TYR A 42 18.11 8.12 2.83
CA TYR A 42 16.81 7.75 2.27
C TYR A 42 17.05 7.01 0.97
N GLY A 43 16.49 5.81 0.87
CA GLY A 43 16.63 4.99 -0.32
C GLY A 43 16.54 3.50 0.00
N PRO A 44 16.53 2.65 -1.04
CA PRO A 44 16.58 1.22 -0.86
C PRO A 44 17.85 0.82 -0.11
N THR A 45 17.69 -0.04 0.90
CA THR A 45 18.82 -0.63 1.63
C THR A 45 19.75 -1.36 0.66
N ALA A 46 21.00 -1.62 1.07
CA ALA A 46 21.92 -2.41 0.26
C ALA A 46 21.35 -3.79 -0.12
N GLN A 47 20.49 -4.38 0.72
CA GLN A 47 19.78 -5.62 0.39
C GLN A 47 18.66 -5.41 -0.63
N ALA A 48 17.83 -4.36 -0.48
CA ALA A 48 16.80 -4.02 -1.46
C ALA A 48 17.41 -3.75 -2.85
N LEU A 49 18.55 -3.08 -2.92
CA LEU A 49 19.29 -2.83 -4.16
C LEU A 49 19.79 -4.14 -4.80
N LYS A 50 20.37 -5.05 -4.00
CA LYS A 50 20.83 -6.36 -4.48
C LYS A 50 19.68 -7.21 -5.02
N SER A 51 18.57 -7.26 -4.29
CA SER A 51 17.37 -7.98 -4.72
C SER A 51 16.74 -7.35 -5.96
N GLY A 52 16.77 -6.01 -6.06
CA GLY A 52 16.30 -5.24 -7.21
C GLY A 52 17.06 -5.48 -8.52
N ALA A 53 18.18 -6.19 -8.51
CA ALA A 53 18.93 -6.55 -9.72
C ALA A 53 18.14 -7.44 -10.69
N THR A 54 17.06 -8.08 -10.23
CA THR A 54 16.16 -8.86 -11.07
C THR A 54 14.70 -8.56 -10.71
N PRO A 55 13.76 -8.61 -11.69
CA PRO A 55 12.34 -8.41 -11.41
C PRO A 55 11.80 -9.39 -10.35
N SER A 56 12.23 -10.65 -10.39
CA SER A 56 11.86 -11.68 -9.41
C SER A 56 12.46 -11.41 -8.03
N GLY A 57 13.73 -11.00 -7.96
CA GLY A 57 14.38 -10.65 -6.70
C GLY A 57 13.70 -9.46 -6.02
N ALA A 58 13.32 -8.43 -6.78
CA ALA A 58 12.54 -7.30 -6.27
C ALA A 58 11.19 -7.77 -5.72
N PHE A 59 10.47 -8.61 -6.48
CA PHE A 59 9.18 -9.16 -6.08
C PHE A 59 9.27 -9.95 -4.78
N PHE A 60 10.20 -10.91 -4.67
CA PHE A 60 10.36 -11.71 -3.45
C PHE A 60 10.93 -10.94 -2.25
N TYR A 61 11.65 -9.84 -2.49
CA TYR A 61 12.09 -8.96 -1.40
C TYR A 61 10.90 -8.31 -0.67
N PHE A 62 9.85 -7.94 -1.39
CA PHE A 62 8.64 -7.35 -0.80
C PHE A 62 7.60 -8.38 -0.38
N VAL A 63 7.48 -9.49 -1.11
CA VAL A 63 6.49 -10.53 -0.82
C VAL A 63 7.11 -11.59 0.09
N GLN A 64 7.08 -11.31 1.40
CA GLN A 64 7.60 -12.20 2.44
C GLN A 64 6.86 -13.56 2.45
N PRO A 65 7.53 -14.67 2.84
CA PRO A 65 6.90 -16.00 2.96
C PRO A 65 5.59 -16.02 3.76
N THR A 66 5.51 -15.23 4.82
CA THR A 66 4.32 -15.10 5.68
C THR A 66 3.10 -14.58 4.91
N LEU A 67 3.30 -13.65 3.98
CA LEU A 67 2.23 -13.13 3.14
C LEU A 67 1.65 -14.23 2.23
N TRP A 68 2.48 -15.17 1.77
CA TRP A 68 2.00 -16.32 1.00
C TRP A 68 1.18 -17.29 1.85
N GLU A 69 1.58 -17.51 3.10
CA GLU A 69 0.83 -18.33 4.06
C GLU A 69 -0.53 -17.70 4.37
N ASP A 70 -0.58 -16.38 4.57
CA ASP A 70 -1.81 -15.64 4.79
C ASP A 70 -2.77 -15.71 3.59
N ILE A 71 -2.23 -15.58 2.37
CA ILE A 71 -3.00 -15.72 1.13
C ILE A 71 -3.55 -17.15 1.02
N ALA A 72 -2.73 -18.17 1.29
CA ALA A 72 -3.15 -19.57 1.25
C ALA A 72 -4.24 -19.87 2.30
N ALA A 73 -4.08 -19.36 3.52
CA ALA A 73 -5.07 -19.51 4.58
C ALA A 73 -6.41 -18.84 4.23
N ALA A 74 -6.37 -17.60 3.73
CA ALA A 74 -7.57 -16.87 3.32
C ALA A 74 -8.28 -17.54 2.12
N SER A 75 -7.52 -18.05 1.15
CA SER A 75 -8.05 -18.79 0.00
C SER A 75 -8.70 -20.11 0.43
N ASN A 76 -8.08 -20.84 1.36
CA ASN A 76 -8.65 -22.06 1.91
C ASN A 76 -9.91 -21.78 2.74
N ALA A 77 -9.94 -20.67 3.49
CA ALA A 77 -11.09 -20.27 4.28
C ALA A 77 -12.32 -19.90 3.42
N THR A 78 -12.10 -19.41 2.21
CA THR A 78 -13.15 -19.10 1.21
C THR A 78 -13.51 -20.28 0.32
N SER A 79 -12.80 -21.42 0.43
CA SER A 79 -13.05 -22.61 -0.38
C SER A 79 -14.41 -23.25 -0.05
N PRO A 80 -15.21 -23.63 -1.07
CA PRO A 80 -16.57 -24.15 -0.87
C PRO A 80 -16.67 -25.44 -0.06
N ARG A 81 -15.55 -26.16 0.16
CA ARG A 81 -15.51 -27.38 0.96
C ARG A 81 -15.81 -27.19 2.45
N ARG A 82 -15.83 -25.96 2.96
CA ARG A 82 -16.22 -25.66 4.36
C ARG A 82 -17.75 -25.60 4.52
N TRP A 83 -18.45 -24.98 3.56
CA TRP A 83 -19.90 -24.84 3.58
C TRP A 83 -20.64 -26.18 3.48
N THR A 84 -20.07 -27.16 2.79
CA THR A 84 -20.64 -28.52 2.71
C THR A 84 -20.55 -29.29 4.03
N ARG A 85 -19.62 -28.93 4.92
CA ARG A 85 -19.46 -29.60 6.22
C ARG A 85 -20.41 -29.04 7.28
N GLU A 86 -20.56 -27.71 7.31
CA GLU A 86 -21.50 -27.04 8.23
C GLU A 86 -22.98 -27.32 7.91
N LEU A 87 -23.33 -27.53 6.63
CA LEU A 87 -24.69 -27.95 6.24
C LEU A 87 -24.97 -29.43 6.57
N GLN A 88 -23.93 -30.25 6.72
CA GLN A 88 -24.07 -31.68 7.01
C GLN A 88 -24.13 -31.97 8.50
N ASP A 89 -23.54 -31.10 9.33
CA ASP A 89 -23.63 -31.16 10.81
C ASP A 89 -24.90 -30.48 11.36
N SER A 90 -25.71 -29.82 10.51
CA SER A 90 -27.01 -29.21 10.87
C SER A 90 -28.24 -30.02 10.40
N MET A 91 -28.07 -31.28 9.95
CA MET A 91 -29.14 -32.23 9.61
C MET A 91 -29.14 -33.43 10.56
#